data_AF-A0A5C6EPV2-F1
#
_entry.id   AF-A0A5C6EPV2-F1
#
_cell.length_a   1.000
_cell.length_b   1.000
_cell.length_c   1.000
_cell.angle_alpha   90.00
_cell.angle_beta   90.00
_cell.angle_gamma   90.00
#
_symmetry.space_group_name_H-M   'P 1'
#
loop_
_entity.id
_entity.type
_entity.pdbx_description
1 polymer ?
#
loop_
_entity_poly.entity_id
_entity_poly.type
_entity_poly.pdbx_seq_one_letter_code
_entity_poly.pdbx_strand_id
1 'polypeptide(L)'
;MSSPTDKQNLIADYAAGTIEADAFRELEKSLRRDAEFRRDFIEYLNLDSSLSDLAALSDSEFDAINSEHAFLPEIAVVVPSLSWQKSFVLGGIAAAVLLTVGIVWFTPTTEPVTTNAAGTVEIISLDAARLAGVDQDVRVGDRLDCSRIRLETGTIRVRLDSGVILDLYGPLEGSLESSMRLRLTQGRLNADVGEFGQGFTIVTDHGEIIDLGTRFGVDVSDDEASVAVFDGEVKVKSQGDANMRGPIKVFEGEGVRLRKGRRPRRLSAVWLSQEEFNLSASDASSTVVDVTDNSKMDGFHRFYGIMAGGMREGTIAYTSHASTPRPDVFWHAAEGEEFPAELLGADVVCPFHIDRQEQTLSISLQLGGSANVYVMHDLRRKPSAWLQNDFQKTQFTLRSGPWRPVSPLVQGIEPNRDGDLYVQYSVWKKRVDVAGSVKLGPPQTDGDRGNKAMYGIAVKGISKQ
;
A
#
# COMPACT_ATOMS: atom_id res chain seq x y z
N MET A 1 5.92 30.66 19.85
CA MET A 1 5.53 29.56 18.96
C MET A 1 6.09 29.93 17.61
N SER A 2 7.12 29.21 17.14
CA SER A 2 7.74 29.46 15.82
C SER A 2 6.70 29.21 14.72
N SER A 3 6.75 29.97 13.62
CA SER A 3 5.75 29.84 12.55
C SER A 3 5.88 28.48 11.84
N PRO A 4 4.83 27.98 11.16
CA PRO A 4 4.90 26.73 10.39
C PRO A 4 6.05 26.71 9.37
N THR A 5 6.36 27.86 8.78
CA THR A 5 7.45 28.03 7.81
C THR A 5 8.83 27.94 8.46
N ASP A 6 9.00 28.49 9.68
CA ASP A 6 10.27 28.39 10.42
C ASP A 6 10.57 26.94 10.79
N LYS A 7 9.53 26.20 11.18
CA LYS A 7 9.60 24.77 11.49
C LYS A 7 10.04 23.95 10.28
N GLN A 8 9.48 24.18 9.09
CA GLN A 8 9.86 23.45 7.87
C GLN A 8 11.32 23.71 7.46
N ASN A 9 11.80 24.94 7.60
CA ASN A 9 13.19 25.28 7.30
C ASN A 9 14.17 24.54 8.23
N LEU A 10 13.85 24.42 9.53
CA LEU A 10 14.66 23.63 10.47
C LEU A 10 14.78 22.16 10.05
N ILE A 11 13.71 21.59 9.48
CA ILE A 11 13.72 20.21 9.00
C ILE A 11 14.60 20.09 7.75
N ALA A 12 14.41 21.00 6.78
CA ALA A 12 15.15 21.01 5.52
C ALA A 12 16.66 21.22 5.72
N ASP A 13 17.04 22.18 6.57
CA ASP A 13 18.45 22.44 6.90
C ASP A 13 19.08 21.25 7.63
N TYR A 14 18.31 20.54 8.46
CA TYR A 14 18.79 19.32 9.12
C TYR A 14 19.03 18.19 8.12
N ALA A 15 18.10 17.95 7.20
CA ALA A 15 18.22 16.91 6.16
C ALA A 15 19.39 17.20 5.20
N ALA A 16 19.56 18.46 4.80
CA ALA A 16 20.66 18.91 3.95
C ALA A 16 22.03 18.92 4.67
N GLY A 17 22.07 18.67 5.99
CA GLY A 17 23.29 18.73 6.79
C GLY A 17 23.86 20.14 6.99
N THR A 18 23.05 21.18 6.76
CA THR A 18 23.42 22.61 6.83
C THR A 18 22.91 23.30 8.10
N ILE A 19 22.30 22.57 9.03
CA ILE A 19 21.72 23.14 10.24
C ILE A 19 22.78 23.65 11.23
N GLU A 20 22.62 24.89 11.65
CA GLU A 20 23.48 25.53 12.65
C GLU A 20 23.19 25.05 14.08
N ALA A 21 24.17 25.14 14.98
CA ALA A 21 24.07 24.56 16.33
C ALA A 21 22.91 25.11 17.18
N ASP A 22 22.54 26.39 17.02
CA ASP A 22 21.41 26.99 17.72
C ASP A 22 20.06 26.51 17.15
N ALA A 23 19.97 26.43 15.83
CA ALA A 23 18.82 25.90 15.11
C ALA A 23 18.60 24.41 15.42
N PHE A 24 19.67 23.63 15.53
CA PHE A 24 19.61 22.21 15.92
C PHE A 24 19.05 22.03 17.35
N ARG A 25 19.46 22.87 18.30
CA ARG A 25 18.90 22.85 19.66
C ARG A 25 17.42 23.24 19.68
N GLU A 26 17.00 24.16 18.81
CA GLU A 26 15.59 24.52 18.65
C GLU A 26 14.78 23.37 18.04
N LEU A 27 15.33 22.70 17.03
CA LEU A 27 14.75 21.51 16.42
C LEU A 27 14.55 20.40 17.46
N GLU A 28 15.60 20.00 18.20
CA GLU A 28 15.48 18.97 19.26
C GLU A 28 14.44 19.33 20.32
N LYS A 29 14.42 20.61 20.74
CA LYS A 29 13.50 21.12 21.73
C LYS A 29 12.04 21.08 21.25
N SER A 30 11.82 21.34 19.96
CA SER A 30 10.50 21.29 19.32
C SER A 30 10.04 19.86 19.09
N LEU A 31 10.93 18.99 18.58
CA LEU A 31 10.68 17.57 18.39
C LEU A 31 10.32 16.84 19.68
N ARG A 32 10.78 17.29 20.85
CA ARG A 32 10.40 16.69 22.15
C ARG A 32 9.01 17.09 22.62
N ARG A 33 8.57 18.31 22.34
CA ARG A 33 7.31 18.87 22.89
C ARG A 33 6.12 18.67 21.97
N ASP A 34 6.34 18.56 20.68
CA ASP A 34 5.30 18.61 19.67
C ASP A 34 5.26 17.29 18.90
N ALA A 35 4.20 16.51 19.12
CA ALA A 35 4.03 15.22 18.49
C ALA A 35 3.65 15.31 17.01
N GLU A 36 2.96 16.38 16.60
CA GLU A 36 2.59 16.65 15.22
C GLU A 36 3.84 17.05 14.42
N PHE A 37 4.60 18.03 14.93
CA PHE A 37 5.86 18.45 14.30
C PHE A 37 6.90 17.32 14.22
N ARG A 38 6.94 16.43 15.23
CA ARG A 38 7.81 15.25 15.19
C ARG A 38 7.44 14.30 14.05
N ARG A 39 6.16 14.20 13.70
CA ARG A 39 5.71 13.37 12.58
C ARG A 39 5.97 14.04 11.25
N ASP A 40 5.76 15.35 11.13
CA ASP A 40 6.14 16.12 9.93
C ASP A 40 7.65 15.98 9.64
N PHE A 41 8.47 16.05 10.70
CA PHE A 41 9.91 15.82 10.62
C PHE A 41 10.25 14.40 10.16
N ILE A 42 9.58 13.39 10.71
CA ILE A 42 9.74 11.99 10.28
C ILE A 42 9.32 11.86 8.81
N GLU A 43 8.16 12.36 8.41
CA GLU A 43 7.66 12.27 7.04
C GLU A 43 8.61 12.94 6.04
N TYR A 44 9.09 14.14 6.35
CA TYR A 44 10.09 14.83 5.54
C TYR A 44 11.37 14.00 5.40
N LEU A 45 11.93 13.47 6.50
CA LEU A 45 13.14 12.65 6.43
C LEU A 45 12.94 11.34 5.67
N ASN A 46 11.74 10.78 5.70
CA ASN A 46 11.43 9.58 4.92
C ASN A 46 11.27 9.90 3.43
N LEU A 47 10.68 11.04 3.09
CA LEU A 47 10.65 11.53 1.72
C LEU A 47 12.06 11.83 1.21
N ASP A 48 12.88 12.53 1.99
CA ASP A 48 14.28 12.84 1.67
C ASP A 48 15.13 11.57 1.50
N SER A 49 14.96 10.60 2.40
CA SER A 49 15.59 9.27 2.27
C SER A 49 15.12 8.53 1.03
N SER A 50 13.85 8.66 0.63
CA SER A 50 13.32 7.94 -0.54
C SER A 50 13.70 8.60 -1.85
N LEU A 51 13.77 9.92 -1.87
CA LEU A 51 14.34 10.68 -2.99
C LEU A 51 15.82 10.36 -3.15
N SER A 52 16.56 10.24 -2.04
CA SER A 52 17.95 9.79 -2.06
C SER A 52 18.09 8.34 -2.56
N ASP A 53 17.20 7.44 -2.11
CA ASP A 53 17.16 6.05 -2.58
C ASP A 53 16.86 5.98 -4.09
N LEU A 54 15.93 6.80 -4.60
CA LEU A 54 15.61 6.90 -6.03
C LEU A 54 16.77 7.49 -6.84
N ALA A 55 17.42 8.54 -6.34
CA ALA A 55 18.54 9.20 -7.00
C ALA A 55 19.80 8.32 -7.05
N ALA A 56 19.86 7.28 -6.23
CA ALA A 56 20.98 6.35 -6.16
C ALA A 56 20.74 5.03 -6.91
N LEU A 57 19.58 4.87 -7.56
CA LEU A 57 19.35 3.80 -8.53
C LEU A 57 20.28 3.98 -9.73
N SER A 58 20.88 2.88 -10.20
CA SER A 58 21.50 2.87 -11.53
C SER A 58 20.43 2.99 -12.61
N ASP A 59 20.79 3.48 -13.81
CA ASP A 59 19.87 3.57 -14.94
C ASP A 59 19.18 2.21 -15.21
N SER A 60 19.91 1.09 -15.06
CA SER A 60 19.35 -0.26 -15.21
C SER A 60 18.38 -0.68 -14.10
N GLU A 61 18.57 -0.24 -12.85
CA GLU A 61 17.64 -0.53 -11.74
C GLU A 61 16.41 0.36 -11.82
N PHE A 62 16.59 1.62 -12.22
CA PHE A 62 15.50 2.54 -12.51
C PHE A 62 14.66 2.03 -13.69
N ASP A 63 15.31 1.57 -14.75
CA ASP A 63 14.65 0.95 -15.91
C ASP A 63 13.99 -0.38 -15.53
N ALA A 64 14.60 -1.23 -14.69
CA ALA A 64 14.00 -2.49 -14.25
C ALA A 64 12.72 -2.29 -13.43
N ILE A 65 12.73 -1.31 -12.51
CA ILE A 65 11.53 -0.92 -11.75
C ILE A 65 10.44 -0.39 -12.69
N ASN A 66 10.81 0.37 -13.72
CA ASN A 66 9.86 0.84 -14.74
C ASN A 66 9.47 -0.26 -15.75
N SER A 67 10.31 -1.29 -15.94
CA SER A 67 10.11 -2.37 -16.92
C SER A 67 9.30 -3.55 -16.36
N GLU A 68 9.30 -3.78 -15.04
CA GLU A 68 8.32 -4.68 -14.41
C GLU A 68 6.87 -4.20 -14.63
N HIS A 69 6.68 -2.90 -14.90
CA HIS A 69 5.40 -2.31 -15.31
C HIS A 69 5.16 -2.35 -16.84
N ALA A 70 6.13 -2.84 -17.62
CA ALA A 70 6.08 -2.87 -19.07
C ALA A 70 6.09 -4.31 -19.62
N PHE A 71 5.06 -5.10 -19.32
CA PHE A 71 4.78 -6.29 -20.12
C PHE A 71 4.05 -5.91 -21.41
N LEU A 72 4.80 -5.42 -22.40
CA LEU A 72 4.42 -5.53 -23.81
C LEU A 72 5.67 -5.87 -24.65
N PRO A 73 5.56 -6.79 -25.64
CA PRO A 73 6.67 -7.11 -26.51
C PRO A 73 7.02 -5.90 -27.39
N GLU A 74 8.32 -5.59 -27.44
CA GLU A 74 8.92 -4.49 -28.18
C GLU A 74 8.57 -4.59 -29.69
N ILE A 75 7.65 -3.75 -30.16
CA ILE A 75 7.53 -3.48 -31.59
C ILE A 75 8.62 -2.47 -31.93
N ALA A 76 9.69 -2.95 -32.55
CA ALA A 76 10.78 -2.12 -33.06
C ALA A 76 10.23 -1.07 -34.06
N VAL A 77 10.11 0.18 -33.63
CA VAL A 77 9.82 1.31 -34.52
C VAL A 77 11.14 1.78 -35.11
N VAL A 78 11.36 1.46 -36.38
CA VAL A 78 12.45 2.03 -37.18
C VAL A 78 12.16 3.51 -37.40
N VAL A 79 12.85 4.38 -36.67
CA VAL A 79 12.88 5.82 -36.98
C VAL A 79 13.96 6.09 -38.04
N PRO A 80 13.61 6.65 -39.22
CA PRO A 80 14.62 7.05 -40.19
C PRO A 80 15.35 8.29 -39.69
N SER A 81 16.67 8.21 -39.59
CA SER A 81 17.55 9.34 -39.32
C SER A 81 17.54 10.30 -40.51
N LEU A 82 17.11 11.55 -40.31
CA LEU A 82 17.29 12.62 -41.31
C LEU A 82 18.18 13.73 -40.73
N SER A 83 19.33 13.89 -41.37
CA SER A 83 20.44 14.74 -40.99
C SER A 83 20.15 16.24 -41.17
N TRP A 84 20.45 16.99 -40.12
CA TRP A 84 21.13 18.29 -40.07
C TRP A 84 21.17 19.13 -41.37
N GLN A 85 20.34 20.19 -41.44
CA GLN A 85 20.75 21.53 -41.90
C GLN A 85 19.69 22.63 -41.64
N LYS A 86 20.10 23.60 -40.80
CA LYS A 86 19.70 25.03 -40.72
C LYS A 86 18.32 25.40 -40.12
N SER A 87 18.39 25.75 -38.83
CA SER A 87 18.12 27.10 -38.26
C SER A 87 16.86 27.90 -38.59
N PHE A 88 16.11 28.18 -37.50
CA PHE A 88 15.35 29.39 -37.16
C PHE A 88 14.15 29.80 -38.05
N VAL A 89 12.95 29.33 -37.69
CA VAL A 89 11.70 30.10 -37.73
C VAL A 89 10.83 29.78 -36.50
N LEU A 90 10.81 30.73 -35.57
CA LEU A 90 9.67 31.21 -34.77
C LEU A 90 8.80 30.20 -33.98
N GLY A 91 9.08 30.07 -32.67
CA GLY A 91 8.42 30.85 -31.59
C GLY A 91 6.90 31.07 -31.54
N GLY A 92 6.08 30.41 -32.37
CA GLY A 92 4.64 30.69 -32.49
C GLY A 92 3.68 29.55 -32.15
N ILE A 93 4.16 28.32 -31.92
CA ILE A 93 3.27 27.15 -31.76
C ILE A 93 3.09 26.74 -30.28
N ALA A 94 4.01 27.11 -29.38
CA ALA A 94 3.92 26.73 -27.96
C ALA A 94 2.76 27.42 -27.21
N ALA A 95 2.40 28.66 -27.57
CA ALA A 95 1.31 29.39 -26.91
C ALA A 95 -0.08 28.86 -27.28
N ALA A 96 -0.26 28.30 -28.49
CA ALA A 96 -1.53 27.72 -28.91
C ALA A 96 -1.81 26.36 -28.24
N VAL A 97 -0.76 25.57 -27.97
CA VAL A 97 -0.86 24.29 -27.26
C VAL A 97 -1.12 24.49 -25.75
N LEU A 98 -0.54 25.52 -25.14
CA LEU A 98 -0.80 25.84 -23.73
C LEU A 98 -2.20 26.43 -23.49
N LEU A 99 -2.77 27.15 -24.46
CA LEU A 99 -4.14 27.68 -24.37
C LEU A 99 -5.21 26.61 -24.60
N THR A 100 -4.97 25.60 -25.44
CA THR A 100 -5.92 24.48 -25.61
C THR A 100 -5.96 23.56 -24.38
N VAL A 101 -4.80 23.32 -23.74
CA VAL A 101 -4.74 22.54 -22.49
C VAL A 101 -5.41 23.29 -21.32
N GLY A 102 -5.28 24.61 -21.24
CA GLY A 102 -5.92 25.41 -20.18
C GLY A 102 -7.46 25.48 -20.25
N ILE A 103 -8.05 25.42 -21.45
CA ILE A 103 -9.51 25.51 -21.64
C ILE A 103 -10.20 24.16 -21.35
N VAL A 104 -9.53 23.04 -21.62
CA VAL A 104 -10.05 21.69 -21.33
C VAL A 104 -10.12 21.41 -19.82
N TRP A 105 -9.25 22.02 -19.02
CA TRP A 105 -9.25 21.85 -17.55
C TRP A 105 -10.31 22.69 -16.82
N PHE A 106 -10.91 23.69 -17.47
CA PHE A 106 -11.84 24.64 -16.83
C PHE A 106 -13.28 24.63 -17.39
N THR A 107 -13.62 23.72 -18.30
CA THR A 107 -15.00 23.54 -18.78
C THR A 107 -15.66 22.38 -18.04
N PRO A 108 -16.68 22.61 -17.18
CA PRO A 108 -17.50 21.53 -16.66
C PRO A 108 -18.37 21.01 -17.80
N THR A 109 -17.92 19.96 -18.48
CA THR A 109 -18.75 19.26 -19.47
C THR A 109 -19.75 18.39 -18.72
N THR A 110 -20.80 19.01 -18.21
CA THR A 110 -22.08 18.33 -17.97
C THR A 110 -22.74 18.12 -19.34
N GLU A 111 -22.38 17.03 -20.01
CA GLU A 111 -23.29 16.42 -20.98
C GLU A 111 -24.04 15.28 -20.28
N PRO A 112 -25.38 15.30 -20.22
CA PRO A 112 -26.13 14.13 -19.83
C PRO A 112 -26.06 13.14 -20.99
N VAL A 113 -25.13 12.19 -20.94
CA VAL A 113 -25.17 11.01 -21.80
C VAL A 113 -26.29 10.11 -21.28
N THR A 114 -27.53 10.42 -21.66
CA THR A 114 -28.62 9.44 -21.68
C THR A 114 -28.46 8.59 -22.93
N THR A 115 -27.65 7.54 -22.83
CA THR A 115 -27.75 6.34 -23.67
C THR A 115 -27.16 5.17 -22.91
N ASN A 116 -27.99 4.16 -22.65
CA ASN A 116 -27.60 2.86 -22.11
C ASN A 116 -26.69 2.13 -23.11
N ALA A 117 -25.42 2.53 -23.22
CA ALA A 117 -24.40 1.70 -23.83
C ALA A 117 -23.90 0.76 -22.74
N ALA A 118 -24.58 -0.38 -22.60
CA ALA A 118 -24.15 -1.41 -21.69
C ALA A 118 -22.71 -1.83 -22.03
N GLY A 119 -21.82 -1.77 -21.05
CA GLY A 119 -20.41 -2.10 -21.26
C GLY A 119 -20.26 -3.60 -21.54
N THR A 120 -19.51 -3.94 -22.57
CA THR A 120 -19.09 -5.32 -22.82
C THR A 120 -17.82 -5.62 -22.02
N VAL A 121 -17.71 -6.84 -21.49
CA VAL A 121 -16.51 -7.33 -20.80
C VAL A 121 -16.02 -8.61 -21.44
N GLU A 122 -14.71 -8.78 -21.53
CA GLU A 122 -14.06 -10.04 -21.90
C GLU A 122 -13.65 -10.79 -20.64
N ILE A 123 -13.94 -12.09 -20.57
CA ILE A 123 -13.55 -12.91 -19.41
C ILE A 123 -12.14 -13.44 -19.59
N ILE A 124 -11.26 -13.09 -18.65
CA ILE A 124 -9.86 -13.54 -18.62
C ILE A 124 -9.74 -14.85 -17.84
N SER A 125 -10.42 -14.97 -16.69
CA SER A 125 -10.39 -16.19 -15.87
C SER A 125 -11.64 -16.36 -15.02
N LEU A 126 -11.90 -17.61 -14.63
CA LEU A 126 -13.02 -18.03 -13.77
C LEU A 126 -12.49 -19.04 -12.75
N ASP A 127 -12.83 -18.86 -11.49
CA ASP A 127 -12.58 -19.86 -10.44
C ASP A 127 -13.83 -20.04 -9.57
N ALA A 128 -14.37 -21.25 -9.54
CA ALA A 128 -15.61 -21.63 -8.83
C ALA A 128 -16.78 -20.62 -9.00
N ALA A 129 -16.80 -19.92 -10.13
CA ALA A 129 -17.66 -18.77 -10.35
C ALA A 129 -19.10 -19.15 -10.68
N ARG A 130 -20.06 -18.46 -10.06
CA ARG A 130 -21.49 -18.59 -10.38
C ARG A 130 -22.10 -17.22 -10.60
N LEU A 131 -22.43 -16.89 -11.85
CA LEU A 131 -23.18 -15.67 -12.18
C LEU A 131 -24.68 -15.94 -12.20
N ALA A 132 -25.45 -15.04 -11.62
CA ALA A 132 -26.91 -15.05 -11.74
C ALA A 132 -27.36 -14.26 -12.99
N GLY A 133 -28.38 -14.77 -13.68
CA GLY A 133 -29.00 -14.09 -14.82
C GLY A 133 -28.26 -14.24 -16.15
N VAL A 134 -27.24 -15.11 -16.21
CA VAL A 134 -26.59 -15.52 -17.45
C VAL A 134 -27.00 -16.95 -17.76
N ASP A 135 -27.84 -17.12 -18.79
CA ASP A 135 -28.39 -18.44 -19.18
C ASP A 135 -27.36 -19.34 -19.90
N GLN A 136 -26.18 -18.81 -20.22
CA GLN A 136 -25.12 -19.53 -20.95
C GLN A 136 -24.01 -20.00 -19.99
N ASP A 137 -23.44 -21.17 -20.26
CA ASP A 137 -22.19 -21.60 -19.65
C ASP A 137 -21.06 -20.66 -20.08
N VAL A 138 -20.77 -19.70 -19.22
CA VAL A 138 -19.74 -18.68 -19.40
C VAL A 138 -18.34 -19.32 -19.43
N ARG A 139 -17.54 -18.98 -20.44
CA ARG A 139 -16.16 -19.48 -20.63
C ARG A 139 -15.15 -18.35 -20.71
N VAL A 140 -13.89 -18.70 -20.47
CA VAL A 140 -12.76 -17.81 -20.72
C VAL A 140 -12.73 -17.42 -22.20
N GLY A 141 -12.53 -16.13 -22.47
CA GLY A 141 -12.57 -15.52 -23.80
C GLY A 141 -13.95 -15.07 -24.26
N ASP A 142 -15.02 -15.44 -23.54
CA ASP A 142 -16.36 -14.96 -23.86
C ASP A 142 -16.47 -13.45 -23.63
N ARG A 143 -17.26 -12.79 -24.47
CA ARG A 143 -17.62 -11.39 -24.31
C ARG A 143 -19.06 -11.30 -23.85
N LEU A 144 -19.27 -10.72 -22.67
CA LEU A 144 -20.59 -10.58 -22.06
C LEU A 144 -21.00 -9.12 -22.02
N ASP A 145 -22.27 -8.87 -22.33
CA ASP A 145 -22.93 -7.62 -21.95
C ASP A 145 -23.19 -7.67 -20.44
N CYS A 146 -22.46 -6.85 -19.69
CA CYS A 146 -22.50 -6.82 -18.23
C CYS A 146 -23.17 -5.54 -17.72
N SER A 147 -24.30 -5.15 -18.31
CA SER A 147 -25.17 -4.11 -17.73
C SER A 147 -25.55 -4.38 -16.27
N ARG A 148 -25.66 -5.66 -15.86
CA ARG A 148 -25.81 -6.08 -14.47
C ARG A 148 -24.88 -7.24 -14.16
N ILE A 149 -24.15 -7.13 -13.06
CA ILE A 149 -23.21 -8.13 -12.58
C ILE A 149 -23.72 -8.63 -11.24
N ARG A 150 -24.01 -9.93 -11.17
CA ARG A 150 -24.36 -10.60 -9.92
C ARG A 150 -23.58 -11.90 -9.80
N LEU A 151 -22.48 -11.85 -9.08
CA LEU A 151 -21.61 -12.99 -8.81
C LEU A 151 -22.00 -13.57 -7.45
N GLU A 152 -22.56 -14.78 -7.42
CA GLU A 152 -23.02 -15.41 -6.18
C GLU A 152 -21.85 -16.00 -5.38
N THR A 153 -20.92 -16.66 -6.07
CA THR A 153 -19.75 -17.32 -5.49
C THR A 153 -18.59 -17.31 -6.47
N GLY A 154 -17.37 -17.54 -5.96
CA GLY A 154 -16.15 -17.66 -6.76
C GLY A 154 -15.55 -16.34 -7.19
N THR A 155 -14.59 -16.40 -8.10
CA THR A 155 -13.82 -15.25 -8.59
C THR A 155 -13.87 -15.18 -10.10
N ILE A 156 -13.95 -13.97 -10.65
CA ILE A 156 -13.90 -13.72 -12.10
C ILE A 156 -12.93 -12.59 -12.37
N ARG A 157 -11.97 -12.81 -13.27
CA ARG A 157 -11.15 -11.75 -13.86
C ARG A 157 -11.75 -11.34 -15.19
N VAL A 158 -12.06 -10.05 -15.37
CA VAL A 158 -12.60 -9.50 -16.62
C VAL A 158 -11.77 -8.33 -17.12
N ARG A 159 -11.75 -8.13 -18.45
CA ARG A 159 -11.20 -6.95 -19.11
C ARG A 159 -12.33 -6.12 -19.69
N LEU A 160 -12.35 -4.83 -19.36
CA LEU A 160 -13.26 -3.86 -19.96
C LEU A 160 -12.71 -3.37 -21.30
N ASP A 161 -13.58 -2.80 -22.15
CA ASP A 161 -13.15 -2.18 -23.42
C ASP A 161 -12.15 -1.02 -23.25
N SER A 162 -12.09 -0.43 -22.06
CA SER A 162 -11.10 0.59 -21.68
C SER A 162 -9.70 0.01 -21.40
N GLY A 163 -9.57 -1.31 -21.34
CA GLY A 163 -8.34 -2.01 -20.94
C GLY A 163 -8.25 -2.30 -19.44
N VAL A 164 -9.14 -1.71 -18.62
CA VAL A 164 -9.21 -1.97 -17.17
C VAL A 164 -9.45 -3.46 -16.91
N ILE A 165 -8.63 -4.04 -16.04
CA ILE A 165 -8.78 -5.41 -15.56
C ILE A 165 -9.43 -5.36 -14.17
N LEU A 166 -10.51 -6.11 -13.99
CA LEU A 166 -11.21 -6.23 -12.72
C LEU A 166 -11.19 -7.68 -12.25
N ASP A 167 -10.74 -7.88 -11.01
CA ASP A 167 -10.95 -9.13 -10.26
C ASP A 167 -12.17 -8.97 -9.37
N LEU A 168 -13.22 -9.73 -9.66
CA LEU A 168 -14.50 -9.69 -8.97
C LEU A 168 -14.63 -10.89 -8.05
N TYR A 169 -15.02 -10.67 -6.79
CA TYR A 169 -15.12 -11.71 -5.77
C TYR A 169 -16.56 -11.85 -5.27
N GLY A 170 -17.14 -13.04 -5.42
CA GLY A 170 -18.48 -13.35 -4.95
C GLY A 170 -18.55 -13.45 -3.41
N PRO A 171 -19.65 -13.02 -2.77
CA PRO A 171 -20.83 -12.40 -3.37
C PRO A 171 -20.60 -10.94 -3.78
N LEU A 172 -21.02 -10.58 -5.00
CA LEU A 172 -20.91 -9.23 -5.55
C LEU A 172 -22.14 -8.86 -6.39
N GLU A 173 -22.63 -7.64 -6.19
CA GLU A 173 -23.71 -7.04 -6.99
C GLU A 173 -23.33 -5.63 -7.47
N GLY A 174 -23.43 -5.42 -8.77
CA GLY A 174 -23.14 -4.14 -9.41
C GLY A 174 -23.69 -4.05 -10.83
N SER A 175 -23.38 -2.95 -11.51
CA SER A 175 -23.76 -2.68 -12.89
C SER A 175 -22.69 -1.86 -13.58
N LEU A 176 -22.25 -2.28 -14.76
CA LEU A 176 -21.34 -1.50 -15.58
C LEU A 176 -22.14 -0.43 -16.34
N GLU A 177 -22.00 0.83 -15.93
CA GLU A 177 -22.69 1.98 -16.55
C GLU A 177 -22.00 2.39 -17.86
N SER A 178 -20.69 2.17 -17.97
CA SER A 178 -19.88 2.30 -19.20
C SER A 178 -18.55 1.57 -19.02
N SER A 179 -17.71 1.49 -20.07
CA SER A 179 -16.34 0.94 -19.95
C SER A 179 -15.44 1.69 -18.95
N MET A 180 -15.83 2.89 -18.53
CA MET A 180 -15.10 3.75 -17.60
C MET A 180 -15.82 3.96 -16.25
N ARG A 181 -16.98 3.32 -16.05
CA ARG A 181 -17.82 3.58 -14.87
C ARG A 181 -18.55 2.33 -14.40
N LEU A 182 -18.21 1.89 -13.19
CA LEU A 182 -18.83 0.76 -12.52
C LEU A 182 -19.62 1.25 -11.30
N ARG A 183 -20.90 0.89 -11.20
CA ARG A 183 -21.65 1.03 -9.96
C ARG A 183 -21.55 -0.27 -9.17
N LEU A 184 -20.95 -0.21 -7.98
CA LEU A 184 -20.81 -1.32 -7.07
C LEU A 184 -21.74 -1.11 -5.88
N THR A 185 -22.71 -2.02 -5.72
CA THR A 185 -23.71 -1.94 -4.64
C THR A 185 -23.23 -2.74 -3.43
N GLN A 186 -22.66 -3.92 -3.68
CA GLN A 186 -22.14 -4.81 -2.65
C GLN A 186 -21.04 -5.69 -3.23
N GLY A 187 -20.07 -6.08 -2.40
CA GLY A 187 -19.05 -7.06 -2.71
C GLY A 187 -17.67 -6.44 -2.87
N ARG A 188 -16.70 -7.27 -3.24
CA ARG A 188 -15.30 -6.89 -3.35
C ARG A 188 -14.79 -7.02 -4.78
N LEU A 189 -13.93 -6.08 -5.16
CA LEU A 189 -13.11 -6.20 -6.35
C LEU A 189 -11.69 -5.66 -6.14
N ASN A 190 -10.77 -6.09 -7.00
CA ASN A 190 -9.53 -5.37 -7.29
C ASN A 190 -9.59 -4.82 -8.72
N ALA A 191 -9.08 -3.62 -8.91
CA ALA A 191 -8.97 -2.98 -10.21
C ALA A 191 -7.49 -2.75 -10.53
N ASP A 192 -7.08 -3.18 -11.72
CA ASP A 192 -5.84 -2.79 -12.37
C ASP A 192 -6.20 -1.98 -13.60
N VAL A 193 -5.98 -0.67 -13.52
CA VAL A 193 -6.50 0.28 -14.50
C VAL A 193 -5.53 0.53 -15.65
N GLY A 194 -4.22 0.35 -15.40
CA GLY A 194 -3.16 0.71 -16.34
C GLY A 194 -3.18 2.19 -16.75
N GLU A 195 -2.28 2.56 -17.68
CA GLU A 195 -2.15 3.96 -18.12
C GLU A 195 -3.35 4.46 -18.93
N PHE A 196 -3.99 3.58 -19.71
CA PHE A 196 -5.07 3.96 -20.63
C PHE A 196 -6.45 4.04 -19.99
N GLY A 197 -6.62 3.45 -18.81
CA GLY A 197 -7.89 3.47 -18.06
C GLY A 197 -8.01 4.62 -17.07
N GLN A 198 -7.08 5.58 -17.08
CA GLN A 198 -7.08 6.73 -16.17
C GLN A 198 -8.45 7.43 -16.13
N GLY A 199 -8.98 7.66 -14.93
CA GLY A 199 -10.31 8.22 -14.71
C GLY A 199 -11.42 7.17 -14.57
N PHE A 200 -11.08 5.87 -14.59
CA PHE A 200 -12.02 4.80 -14.26
C PHE A 200 -12.67 5.09 -12.89
N THR A 201 -14.01 5.06 -12.86
CA THR A 201 -14.77 5.49 -11.68
C THR A 201 -15.61 4.35 -11.13
N ILE A 202 -15.42 4.04 -9.85
CA ILE A 202 -16.31 3.17 -9.07
C ILE A 202 -17.25 4.03 -8.23
N VAL A 203 -18.54 3.80 -8.42
CA VAL A 203 -19.62 4.51 -7.73
C VAL A 203 -20.23 3.58 -6.72
N THR A 204 -20.32 4.04 -5.48
CA THR A 204 -20.99 3.34 -4.38
C THR A 204 -22.03 4.26 -3.74
N ASP A 205 -22.90 3.73 -2.89
CA ASP A 205 -23.82 4.55 -2.10
C ASP A 205 -23.10 5.39 -1.01
N HIS A 206 -21.81 5.13 -0.78
CA HIS A 206 -20.98 5.82 0.21
C HIS A 206 -20.08 6.90 -0.39
N GLY A 207 -19.85 6.87 -1.71
CA GLY A 207 -18.97 7.79 -2.41
C GLY A 207 -18.50 7.33 -3.78
N GLU A 208 -17.70 8.17 -4.43
CA GLU A 208 -17.04 7.87 -5.71
C GLU A 208 -15.54 7.67 -5.49
N ILE A 209 -14.99 6.64 -6.12
CA ILE A 209 -13.56 6.35 -6.20
C ILE A 209 -13.16 6.56 -7.66
N ILE A 210 -12.20 7.46 -7.90
CA ILE A 210 -11.74 7.85 -9.23
C ILE A 210 -10.28 7.50 -9.33
N ASP A 211 -9.98 6.58 -10.23
CA ASP A 211 -8.63 6.11 -10.52
C ASP A 211 -7.80 7.16 -11.28
N LEU A 212 -6.48 7.18 -11.05
CA LEU A 212 -5.54 8.06 -11.75
C LEU A 212 -4.39 7.29 -12.45
N GLY A 213 -4.57 6.00 -12.74
CA GLY A 213 -3.61 5.07 -13.32
C GLY A 213 -3.04 4.14 -12.25
N THR A 214 -3.90 3.37 -11.56
CA THR A 214 -3.58 2.82 -10.23
C THR A 214 -4.11 1.38 -10.07
N ARG A 215 -3.47 0.61 -9.18
CA ARG A 215 -3.98 -0.68 -8.70
C ARG A 215 -4.57 -0.49 -7.31
N PHE A 216 -5.86 -0.80 -7.15
CA PHE A 216 -6.57 -0.60 -5.90
C PHE A 216 -7.69 -1.62 -5.69
N GLY A 217 -7.99 -1.88 -4.42
CA GLY A 217 -9.08 -2.75 -3.99
C GLY A 217 -10.24 -1.94 -3.42
N VAL A 218 -11.46 -2.41 -3.67
CA VAL A 218 -12.68 -1.86 -3.09
C VAL A 218 -13.51 -3.00 -2.49
N ASP A 219 -13.98 -2.81 -1.26
CA ASP A 219 -14.91 -3.70 -0.57
C ASP A 219 -16.11 -2.90 -0.09
N VAL A 220 -17.30 -3.24 -0.60
CA VAL A 220 -18.55 -2.52 -0.32
C VAL A 220 -19.49 -3.40 0.47
N SER A 221 -19.92 -2.86 1.60
CA SER A 221 -20.98 -3.39 2.44
C SER A 221 -22.11 -2.37 2.55
N ASP A 222 -23.22 -2.78 3.16
CA ASP A 222 -24.39 -1.91 3.38
C ASP A 222 -24.03 -0.62 4.14
N ASP A 223 -23.10 -0.71 5.08
CA ASP A 223 -22.76 0.38 6.00
C ASP A 223 -21.57 1.24 5.53
N GLU A 224 -20.65 0.67 4.74
CA GLU A 224 -19.43 1.35 4.33
C GLU A 224 -18.81 0.79 3.04
N ALA A 225 -18.00 1.63 2.39
CA ALA A 225 -17.07 1.22 1.33
C ALA A 225 -15.63 1.41 1.81
N SER A 226 -14.83 0.36 1.77
CA SER A 226 -13.41 0.36 2.07
C SER A 226 -12.60 0.41 0.78
N VAL A 227 -11.59 1.26 0.73
CA VAL A 227 -10.68 1.43 -0.42
C VAL A 227 -9.26 1.26 0.07
N ALA A 228 -8.45 0.50 -0.65
CA ALA A 228 -7.02 0.30 -0.38
C ALA A 228 -6.24 0.44 -1.68
N VAL A 229 -5.17 1.23 -1.67
CA VAL A 229 -4.35 1.48 -2.86
C VAL A 229 -3.05 0.71 -2.75
N PHE A 230 -2.75 -0.09 -3.77
CA PHE A 230 -1.57 -0.97 -3.82
C PHE A 230 -0.45 -0.41 -4.67
N ASP A 231 -0.76 0.47 -5.61
CA ASP A 231 0.19 1.10 -6.52
C ASP A 231 -0.47 2.30 -7.20
N GLY A 232 0.13 3.50 -7.10
CA GLY A 232 -0.41 4.75 -7.67
C GLY A 232 -1.20 5.62 -6.68
N GLU A 233 -2.21 6.35 -7.17
CA GLU A 233 -3.10 7.21 -6.38
C GLU A 233 -4.57 7.19 -6.87
N VAL A 234 -5.53 7.21 -5.94
CA VAL A 234 -6.95 7.42 -6.24
C VAL A 234 -7.48 8.70 -5.62
N LYS A 235 -8.54 9.26 -6.22
CA LYS A 235 -9.35 10.34 -5.64
C LYS A 235 -10.64 9.78 -5.10
N VAL A 236 -10.97 10.12 -3.86
CA VAL A 236 -12.18 9.67 -3.18
C VAL A 236 -13.07 10.85 -2.83
N LYS A 237 -14.34 10.77 -3.22
CA LYS A 237 -15.38 11.74 -2.89
C LYS A 237 -16.43 11.08 -2.00
N SER A 238 -16.57 11.54 -0.75
CA SER A 238 -17.65 11.09 0.13
C SER A 238 -18.98 11.74 -0.27
N GLN A 239 -20.06 10.96 -0.25
CA GLN A 239 -21.40 11.47 -0.53
C GLN A 239 -21.98 12.15 0.73
N GLY A 240 -22.21 13.48 0.67
CA GLY A 240 -23.09 14.17 1.63
C GLY A 240 -22.45 14.98 2.77
N ASP A 241 -21.13 15.18 2.79
CA ASP A 241 -20.53 16.20 3.69
C ASP A 241 -20.36 17.52 2.94
N ALA A 242 -21.32 18.44 3.10
CA ALA A 242 -21.30 19.77 2.50
C ALA A 242 -20.09 20.62 2.93
N ASN A 243 -19.37 20.22 3.98
CA ASN A 243 -18.18 20.92 4.48
C ASN A 243 -16.85 20.39 3.91
N MET A 244 -16.84 19.31 3.12
CA MET A 244 -15.61 18.86 2.43
C MET A 244 -15.41 19.62 1.11
N ARG A 245 -14.26 20.31 0.99
CA ARG A 245 -13.89 21.16 -0.15
C ARG A 245 -13.26 20.40 -1.33
N GLY A 246 -13.63 19.15 -1.56
CA GLY A 246 -13.16 18.40 -2.73
C GLY A 246 -12.79 16.93 -2.44
N PRO A 247 -12.35 16.20 -3.48
CA PRO A 247 -11.88 14.82 -3.32
C PRO A 247 -10.63 14.74 -2.44
N ILE A 248 -10.54 13.67 -1.66
CA ILE A 248 -9.33 13.29 -0.91
C ILE A 248 -8.46 12.41 -1.81
N LYS A 249 -7.15 12.65 -1.83
CA LYS A 249 -6.20 11.74 -2.48
C LYS A 249 -5.82 10.63 -1.52
N VAL A 250 -5.74 9.41 -2.03
CA VAL A 250 -5.31 8.21 -1.30
C VAL A 250 -4.19 7.60 -2.12
N PHE A 251 -3.02 7.43 -1.52
CA PHE A 251 -1.80 6.98 -2.20
C PHE A 251 -1.53 5.50 -1.96
N GLU A 252 -0.61 4.90 -2.73
CA GLU A 252 -0.05 3.58 -2.46
C GLU A 252 0.25 3.37 -0.97
N GLY A 253 -0.20 2.22 -0.43
CA GLY A 253 -0.04 1.85 0.96
C GLY A 253 -1.07 2.48 1.90
N GLU A 254 -1.98 3.29 1.37
CA GLU A 254 -3.07 3.92 2.11
C GLU A 254 -4.44 3.32 1.84
N GLY A 255 -5.32 3.47 2.81
CA GLY A 255 -6.69 3.03 2.72
C GLY A 255 -7.66 3.90 3.52
N VAL A 256 -8.87 4.01 2.99
CA VAL A 256 -9.94 4.81 3.55
C VAL A 256 -11.25 4.03 3.62
N ARG A 257 -12.03 4.29 4.67
CA ARG A 257 -13.41 3.86 4.83
C ARG A 257 -14.34 5.04 4.59
N LEU A 258 -15.31 4.84 3.72
CA LEU A 258 -16.34 5.78 3.35
C LEU A 258 -17.66 5.33 3.96
N ARG A 259 -18.37 6.29 4.55
CA ARG A 259 -19.75 6.10 5.01
C ARG A 259 -20.55 7.31 4.59
N LYS A 260 -21.78 7.07 4.13
CA LYS A 260 -22.69 8.13 3.70
C LYS A 260 -22.84 9.23 4.75
N GLY A 261 -22.66 10.48 4.34
CA GLY A 261 -22.77 11.67 5.20
C GLY A 261 -21.69 11.80 6.26
N ARG A 262 -20.60 11.02 6.19
CA ARG A 262 -19.48 11.06 7.13
C ARG A 262 -18.19 11.41 6.40
N ARG A 263 -17.25 12.00 7.16
CA ARG A 263 -15.87 12.16 6.69
C ARG A 263 -15.21 10.80 6.50
N PRO A 264 -14.42 10.61 5.44
CA PRO A 264 -13.58 9.44 5.26
C PRO A 264 -12.72 9.23 6.50
N ARG A 265 -12.57 7.96 6.89
CA ARG A 265 -11.72 7.56 8.02
C ARG A 265 -10.65 6.60 7.51
N ARG A 266 -9.52 6.53 8.19
CA ARG A 266 -8.48 5.54 7.88
C ARG A 266 -9.02 4.11 7.95
N LEU A 267 -8.66 3.30 6.95
CA LEU A 267 -8.72 1.84 6.97
C LEU A 267 -7.39 1.36 7.56
N SER A 268 -7.39 0.93 8.82
CA SER A 268 -6.15 0.64 9.56
C SER A 268 -5.46 -0.63 9.11
N ALA A 269 -6.22 -1.63 8.63
CA ALA A 269 -5.70 -2.90 8.18
C ALA A 269 -6.49 -3.44 7.00
N VAL A 270 -5.81 -4.20 6.15
CA VAL A 270 -6.39 -4.86 4.98
C VAL A 270 -5.84 -6.28 4.86
N TRP A 271 -6.66 -7.21 4.38
CA TRP A 271 -6.19 -8.54 4.03
C TRP A 271 -5.59 -8.52 2.63
N LEU A 272 -4.44 -9.16 2.49
CA LEU A 272 -3.66 -9.17 1.25
C LEU A 272 -3.56 -10.60 0.70
N SER A 273 -3.72 -10.75 -0.61
CA SER A 273 -3.33 -11.96 -1.31
C SER A 273 -1.82 -12.04 -1.38
N GLN A 274 -1.27 -13.25 -1.21
CA GLN A 274 0.17 -13.46 -1.30
C GLN A 274 0.71 -13.37 -2.72
N GLU A 275 -0.07 -13.82 -3.71
CA GLU A 275 0.40 -13.97 -5.09
C GLU A 275 0.44 -12.64 -5.84
N GLU A 276 -0.56 -11.79 -5.61
CA GLU A 276 -0.78 -10.56 -6.40
C GLU A 276 -0.70 -9.27 -5.55
N PHE A 277 -0.48 -9.39 -4.23
CA PHE A 277 -0.43 -8.27 -3.29
C PHE A 277 -1.63 -7.30 -3.43
N ASN A 278 -2.82 -7.88 -3.59
CA ASN A 278 -4.08 -7.16 -3.77
C ASN A 278 -5.06 -7.43 -2.62
N LEU A 279 -6.20 -6.75 -2.61
CA LEU A 279 -7.18 -6.90 -1.53
C LEU A 279 -7.78 -8.30 -1.56
N SER A 280 -7.66 -9.02 -0.44
CA SER A 280 -8.25 -10.34 -0.28
C SER A 280 -9.44 -10.29 0.68
N ALA A 281 -10.21 -11.39 0.69
CA ALA A 281 -11.15 -11.63 1.76
C ALA A 281 -10.45 -11.72 3.10
N SER A 282 -11.14 -11.26 4.14
CA SER A 282 -10.84 -11.79 5.46
C SER A 282 -10.97 -13.30 5.40
N ASP A 283 -9.86 -13.98 5.63
CA ASP A 283 -9.82 -15.43 5.62
C ASP A 283 -10.35 -15.92 6.96
N ALA A 284 -11.38 -16.78 6.94
CA ALA A 284 -11.93 -17.37 8.15
C ALA A 284 -10.90 -18.22 8.92
N SER A 285 -9.82 -18.64 8.26
CA SER A 285 -8.68 -19.32 8.88
C SER A 285 -7.68 -18.37 9.55
N SER A 286 -7.76 -17.06 9.26
CA SER A 286 -6.91 -16.06 9.88
C SER A 286 -7.20 -15.98 11.38
N THR A 287 -6.13 -16.03 12.16
CA THR A 287 -6.16 -15.81 13.61
C THR A 287 -6.17 -14.32 13.95
N VAL A 288 -5.58 -13.49 13.09
CA VAL A 288 -5.62 -12.02 13.20
C VAL A 288 -6.94 -11.50 12.64
N VAL A 289 -7.70 -10.82 13.48
CA VAL A 289 -9.03 -10.27 13.14
C VAL A 289 -8.95 -8.80 12.77
N ASP A 290 -8.05 -8.03 13.39
CA ASP A 290 -7.86 -6.61 13.06
C ASP A 290 -6.50 -6.14 13.57
N VAL A 291 -5.97 -5.08 12.96
CA VAL A 291 -4.78 -4.39 13.43
C VAL A 291 -5.09 -2.89 13.47
N THR A 292 -4.85 -2.31 14.64
CA THR A 292 -5.00 -0.87 14.88
C THR A 292 -3.76 -0.32 15.56
N ASP A 293 -3.63 0.99 15.56
CA ASP A 293 -2.58 1.69 16.30
C ASP A 293 -3.15 2.92 17.00
N ASN A 294 -2.30 3.62 17.73
CA ASN A 294 -2.62 4.87 18.41
C ASN A 294 -2.32 6.12 17.57
N SER A 295 -2.14 5.99 16.25
CA SER A 295 -2.06 7.13 15.34
C SER A 295 -3.42 7.84 15.27
N LYS A 296 -3.40 9.17 15.35
CA LYS A 296 -4.60 10.01 15.50
C LYS A 296 -4.76 11.07 14.40
N MET A 297 -3.99 11.02 13.32
CA MET A 297 -3.93 12.16 12.39
C MET A 297 -4.93 12.06 11.24
N ASP A 298 -5.53 13.22 10.94
CA ASP A 298 -6.17 13.49 9.66
C ASP A 298 -5.08 13.50 8.56
N GLY A 299 -5.34 12.81 7.44
CA GLY A 299 -4.44 12.78 6.27
C GLY A 299 -3.40 11.65 6.26
N PHE A 300 -3.24 10.89 7.34
CA PHE A 300 -2.35 9.72 7.39
C PHE A 300 -3.20 8.45 7.21
N HIS A 301 -3.27 7.92 5.99
CA HIS A 301 -4.20 6.84 5.66
C HIS A 301 -3.54 5.45 5.52
N ARG A 302 -2.26 5.28 5.89
CA ARG A 302 -1.53 4.01 5.77
C ARG A 302 -2.23 2.81 6.42
N PHE A 303 -2.24 1.65 5.77
CA PHE A 303 -2.78 0.42 6.37
C PHE A 303 -1.69 -0.59 6.74
N TYR A 304 -1.98 -1.44 7.72
CA TYR A 304 -1.27 -2.71 7.94
C TYR A 304 -1.75 -3.75 6.95
N GLY A 305 -0.84 -4.49 6.33
CA GLY A 305 -1.19 -5.67 5.55
C GLY A 305 -1.37 -6.88 6.46
N ILE A 306 -2.37 -7.73 6.21
CA ILE A 306 -2.56 -9.03 6.87
C ILE A 306 -2.57 -10.11 5.80
N MET A 307 -1.61 -11.04 5.85
CA MET A 307 -1.59 -12.23 4.99
C MET A 307 -1.90 -13.46 5.83
N ALA A 308 -3.10 -14.01 5.67
CA ALA A 308 -3.53 -15.21 6.38
C ALA A 308 -2.68 -16.42 5.95
N GLY A 309 -2.10 -17.14 6.92
CA GLY A 309 -1.22 -18.28 6.63
C GLY A 309 -0.02 -17.95 5.71
N GLY A 310 0.37 -16.68 5.62
CA GLY A 310 1.37 -16.23 4.66
C GLY A 310 2.79 -16.69 5.00
N MET A 311 3.15 -16.75 6.27
CA MET A 311 4.54 -16.78 6.71
C MET A 311 5.33 -17.96 6.12
N ARG A 312 6.30 -17.65 5.24
CA ARG A 312 7.22 -18.57 4.56
C ARG A 312 8.40 -17.82 3.95
N GLU A 313 9.35 -18.55 3.38
CA GLU A 313 10.44 -17.99 2.57
C GLU A 313 9.88 -17.08 1.45
N GLY A 314 10.42 -15.86 1.32
CA GLY A 314 9.97 -14.91 0.30
C GLY A 314 8.68 -14.15 0.65
N THR A 315 8.19 -14.20 1.90
CA THR A 315 7.02 -13.40 2.29
C THR A 315 7.39 -11.94 2.49
N ILE A 316 6.65 -11.01 1.89
CA ILE A 316 6.93 -9.57 2.05
C ILE A 316 6.90 -9.14 3.53
N ALA A 317 7.85 -8.30 3.92
CA ALA A 317 8.04 -7.90 5.31
C ALA A 317 7.22 -6.66 5.70
N TYR A 318 7.00 -5.73 4.76
CA TYR A 318 6.39 -4.43 5.04
C TYR A 318 5.34 -4.08 4.00
N THR A 319 4.34 -3.31 4.42
CA THR A 319 3.48 -2.61 3.46
C THR A 319 4.28 -1.47 2.81
N SER A 320 4.33 -1.46 1.48
CA SER A 320 4.93 -0.38 0.70
C SER A 320 4.06 0.88 0.74
N HIS A 321 4.67 2.05 0.57
CA HIS A 321 3.96 3.33 0.48
C HIS A 321 4.67 4.22 -0.53
N ALA A 322 3.93 5.05 -1.29
CA ALA A 322 4.48 5.88 -2.36
C ALA A 322 5.68 6.75 -1.92
N SER A 323 5.61 7.29 -0.70
CA SER A 323 6.70 8.13 -0.15
C SER A 323 7.97 7.36 0.21
N THR A 324 7.88 6.03 0.36
CA THR A 324 8.96 5.12 0.81
C THR A 324 8.72 3.71 0.25
N PRO A 325 8.87 3.50 -1.07
CA PRO A 325 8.52 2.22 -1.68
C PRO A 325 9.47 1.12 -1.19
N ARG A 326 8.90 -0.01 -0.75
CA ARG A 326 9.64 -1.21 -0.27
C ARG A 326 8.94 -2.52 -0.69
N PRO A 327 8.60 -2.72 -1.98
CA PRO A 327 7.98 -3.96 -2.43
C PRO A 327 8.94 -5.17 -2.38
N ASP A 328 10.24 -4.90 -2.25
CA ASP A 328 11.37 -5.79 -2.49
C ASP A 328 12.01 -6.37 -1.21
N VAL A 329 11.42 -6.14 -0.03
CA VAL A 329 11.96 -6.65 1.23
C VAL A 329 11.15 -7.83 1.74
N PHE A 330 11.76 -9.02 1.74
CA PHE A 330 11.10 -10.27 2.09
C PHE A 330 11.72 -10.91 3.33
N TRP A 331 10.95 -11.76 4.00
CA TRP A 331 11.40 -12.66 5.05
C TRP A 331 12.08 -13.88 4.44
N HIS A 332 13.27 -14.17 4.97
CA HIS A 332 14.07 -15.32 4.60
C HIS A 332 14.54 -16.06 5.84
N ALA A 333 14.83 -17.35 5.67
CA ALA A 333 15.61 -18.11 6.62
C ALA A 333 16.98 -17.43 6.87
N ALA A 334 17.53 -17.61 8.07
CA ALA A 334 18.89 -17.18 8.34
C ALA A 334 19.89 -17.88 7.39
N GLU A 335 21.04 -17.26 7.16
CA GLU A 335 22.00 -17.76 6.18
C GLU A 335 22.48 -19.17 6.54
N GLY A 336 22.24 -20.14 5.65
CA GLY A 336 22.60 -21.54 5.87
C GLY A 336 21.65 -22.31 6.80
N GLU A 337 20.53 -21.71 7.22
CA GLU A 337 19.50 -22.35 8.04
C GLU A 337 18.22 -22.61 7.24
N GLU A 338 17.39 -23.55 7.70
CA GLU A 338 16.04 -23.75 7.17
C GLU A 338 15.08 -22.71 7.75
N PHE A 339 14.01 -22.38 7.01
CA PHE A 339 12.98 -21.50 7.51
C PHE A 339 12.30 -22.13 8.74
N PRO A 340 12.12 -21.40 9.87
CA PRO A 340 11.58 -21.98 11.08
C PRO A 340 10.21 -22.64 10.88
N ALA A 341 10.15 -23.97 11.01
CA ALA A 341 8.93 -24.75 10.78
C ALA A 341 7.74 -24.32 11.66
N GLU A 342 8.03 -23.78 12.86
CA GLU A 342 7.00 -23.26 13.77
C GLU A 342 6.30 -22.00 13.22
N LEU A 343 6.99 -21.20 12.40
CA LEU A 343 6.45 -19.99 11.80
C LEU A 343 5.72 -20.27 10.48
N LEU A 344 5.98 -21.41 9.83
CA LEU A 344 5.38 -21.73 8.53
C LEU A 344 3.85 -21.70 8.60
N GLY A 345 3.23 -20.95 7.70
CA GLY A 345 1.79 -20.79 7.63
C GLY A 345 1.17 -20.07 8.83
N ALA A 346 1.95 -19.24 9.54
CA ALA A 346 1.40 -18.22 10.43
C ALA A 346 0.83 -17.06 9.62
N ASP A 347 -0.15 -16.35 10.17
CA ASP A 347 -0.55 -15.05 9.63
C ASP A 347 0.62 -14.08 9.74
N VAL A 348 0.84 -13.27 8.72
CA VAL A 348 1.84 -12.19 8.75
C VAL A 348 1.12 -10.88 8.82
N VAL A 349 1.53 -10.02 9.75
CA VAL A 349 1.16 -8.62 9.74
C VAL A 349 2.33 -7.82 9.20
N CYS A 350 2.10 -7.08 8.13
CA CYS A 350 3.06 -6.21 7.46
C CYS A 350 2.92 -4.79 8.00
N PRO A 351 3.82 -4.33 8.88
CA PRO A 351 3.86 -2.94 9.29
C PRO A 351 4.49 -2.06 8.21
N PHE A 352 4.44 -0.76 8.43
CA PHE A 352 5.12 0.23 7.61
C PHE A 352 6.41 0.66 8.32
N HIS A 353 7.52 0.63 7.58
CA HIS A 353 8.85 0.83 8.19
C HIS A 353 9.09 2.27 8.71
N ILE A 354 8.31 3.25 8.25
CA ILE A 354 8.39 4.65 8.71
C ILE A 354 8.13 4.79 10.22
N ASP A 355 7.27 3.93 10.77
CA ASP A 355 6.88 3.95 12.18
C ASP A 355 7.98 3.48 13.13
N ARG A 356 9.10 2.98 12.58
CA ARG A 356 10.25 2.55 13.37
C ARG A 356 10.81 3.63 14.30
N GLN A 357 10.54 4.91 14.01
CA GLN A 357 10.99 6.04 14.81
C GLN A 357 9.93 6.59 15.80
N GLU A 358 8.69 6.08 15.76
CA GLU A 358 7.62 6.57 16.63
C GLU A 358 7.76 5.96 18.03
N GLN A 359 8.23 6.77 18.97
CA GLN A 359 8.55 6.34 20.34
C GLN A 359 7.30 6.01 21.15
N THR A 360 6.16 6.57 20.75
CA THR A 360 4.88 6.37 21.43
C THR A 360 4.01 5.33 20.75
N LEU A 361 4.54 4.64 19.73
CA LEU A 361 3.78 3.68 18.93
C LEU A 361 3.22 2.57 19.82
N SER A 362 1.91 2.33 19.67
CA SER A 362 1.25 1.18 20.25
C SER A 362 0.39 0.53 19.19
N ILE A 363 0.80 -0.65 18.73
CA ILE A 363 0.04 -1.48 17.80
C ILE A 363 -0.83 -2.43 18.63
N SER A 364 -2.11 -2.52 18.30
CA SER A 364 -3.05 -3.45 18.92
C SER A 364 -3.49 -4.50 17.89
N LEU A 365 -3.08 -5.74 18.13
CA LEU A 365 -3.49 -6.92 17.36
C LEU A 365 -4.76 -7.49 18.00
N GLN A 366 -5.86 -7.55 17.26
CA GLN A 366 -7.06 -8.24 17.70
C GLN A 366 -7.02 -9.69 17.20
N LEU A 367 -7.09 -10.64 18.13
CA LEU A 367 -7.03 -12.07 17.84
C LEU A 367 -8.40 -12.72 17.97
N GLY A 368 -8.72 -13.62 17.03
CA GLY A 368 -9.97 -14.38 17.00
C GLY A 368 -9.99 -15.62 17.89
N GLY A 369 -8.84 -16.03 18.42
CA GLY A 369 -8.71 -17.23 19.24
C GLY A 369 -7.35 -17.37 19.90
N SER A 370 -7.07 -18.56 20.44
CA SER A 370 -5.78 -18.90 21.03
C SER A 370 -4.68 -18.92 19.96
N ALA A 371 -3.55 -18.27 20.25
CA ALA A 371 -2.47 -18.09 19.29
C ALA A 371 -1.10 -18.01 19.96
N ASN A 372 -0.06 -18.28 19.18
CA ASN A 372 1.28 -17.79 19.47
C ASN A 372 1.53 -16.54 18.63
N VAL A 373 1.89 -15.43 19.28
CA VAL A 373 2.30 -14.18 18.64
C VAL A 373 3.82 -14.14 18.62
N TYR A 374 4.39 -13.85 17.46
CA TYR A 374 5.81 -13.75 17.21
C TYR A 374 6.20 -12.33 16.81
N VAL A 375 7.31 -11.86 17.36
CA VAL A 375 7.92 -10.57 17.01
C VAL A 375 9.34 -10.83 16.52
N MET A 376 9.64 -10.39 15.29
CA MET A 376 10.98 -10.43 14.70
C MET A 376 11.72 -9.16 15.08
N HIS A 377 12.62 -9.25 16.07
CA HIS A 377 13.37 -8.12 16.64
C HIS A 377 14.78 -8.03 16.06
N ASP A 378 15.16 -6.86 15.55
CA ASP A 378 16.47 -6.55 14.95
C ASP A 378 17.61 -6.91 15.92
N LEU A 379 18.44 -7.89 15.55
CA LEU A 379 19.50 -8.44 16.41
C LEU A 379 20.58 -7.42 16.78
N ARG A 380 20.73 -6.36 16.00
CA ARG A 380 21.72 -5.30 16.24
C ARG A 380 21.29 -4.36 17.36
N ARG A 381 20.02 -4.44 17.78
CA ARG A 381 19.38 -3.51 18.73
C ARG A 381 19.06 -4.18 20.05
N LYS A 382 19.07 -3.41 21.12
CA LYS A 382 18.62 -3.89 22.43
C LYS A 382 17.10 -4.05 22.41
N PRO A 383 16.54 -5.17 22.90
CA PRO A 383 15.10 -5.37 22.92
C PRO A 383 14.41 -4.41 23.90
N SER A 384 13.24 -3.90 23.54
CA SER A 384 12.42 -3.03 24.38
C SER A 384 11.94 -3.71 25.66
N ALA A 385 11.70 -2.92 26.72
CA ALA A 385 11.22 -3.44 28.00
C ALA A 385 9.90 -4.21 27.85
N TRP A 386 8.98 -3.71 27.02
CA TRP A 386 7.72 -4.40 26.72
C TRP A 386 7.96 -5.78 26.10
N LEU A 387 8.94 -5.91 25.19
CA LEU A 387 9.25 -7.16 24.53
C LEU A 387 9.85 -8.17 25.52
N GLN A 388 10.79 -7.71 26.35
CA GLN A 388 11.43 -8.55 27.36
C GLN A 388 10.47 -9.01 28.47
N ASN A 389 9.51 -8.17 28.83
CA ASN A 389 8.56 -8.49 29.91
C ASN A 389 7.46 -9.45 29.45
N ASP A 390 6.99 -9.31 28.21
CA ASP A 390 5.79 -10.00 27.73
C ASP A 390 6.09 -11.18 26.80
N PHE A 391 7.28 -11.24 26.22
CA PHE A 391 7.67 -12.27 25.24
C PHE A 391 8.91 -13.04 25.72
N GLN A 392 8.99 -14.30 25.31
CA GLN A 392 10.16 -15.15 25.51
C GLN A 392 10.97 -15.22 24.22
N LYS A 393 12.27 -14.93 24.31
CA LYS A 393 13.19 -15.10 23.18
C LYS A 393 13.27 -16.59 22.81
N THR A 394 13.09 -16.90 21.54
CA THR A 394 13.22 -18.27 21.02
C THR A 394 14.63 -18.53 20.50
N GLN A 395 14.88 -19.76 20.05
CA GLN A 395 16.12 -20.12 19.34
C GLN A 395 16.11 -19.72 17.86
N PHE A 396 14.96 -19.32 17.32
CA PHE A 396 14.82 -19.04 15.89
C PHE A 396 15.37 -17.66 15.53
N THR A 397 15.96 -17.60 14.35
CA THR A 397 16.41 -16.39 13.68
C THR A 397 15.79 -16.32 12.30
N LEU A 398 15.67 -15.11 11.78
CA LEU A 398 15.23 -14.82 10.41
C LEU A 398 16.09 -13.67 9.88
N ARG A 399 16.01 -13.42 8.58
CA ARG A 399 16.53 -12.21 7.98
C ARG A 399 15.51 -11.55 7.08
N SER A 400 15.63 -10.24 6.90
CA SER A 400 14.86 -9.50 5.89
C SER A 400 15.79 -8.87 4.88
N GLY A 401 15.43 -8.88 3.61
CA GLY A 401 16.19 -8.29 2.51
C GLY A 401 15.79 -8.89 1.16
N PRO A 402 16.63 -8.73 0.12
CA PRO A 402 17.83 -7.89 0.14
C PRO A 402 17.46 -6.42 0.34
N TRP A 403 18.27 -5.69 1.11
CA TRP A 403 18.13 -4.24 1.25
C TRP A 403 19.03 -3.53 0.26
N ARG A 404 18.54 -2.44 -0.31
CA ARG A 404 19.34 -1.58 -1.18
C ARG A 404 20.55 -1.01 -0.41
N PRO A 405 21.77 -1.02 -0.97
CA PRO A 405 22.97 -0.50 -0.30
C PRO A 405 22.88 0.94 0.20
N VAL A 406 22.04 1.75 -0.47
CA VAL A 406 21.78 3.15 -0.15
C VAL A 406 20.95 3.32 1.13
N SER A 407 20.24 2.27 1.55
CA SER A 407 19.40 2.33 2.73
C SER A 407 20.26 2.59 3.97
N PRO A 408 19.97 3.65 4.75
CA PRO A 408 20.70 3.93 5.99
C PRO A 408 20.59 2.79 7.00
N LEU A 409 19.60 1.90 6.84
CA LEU A 409 19.40 0.73 7.68
C LEU A 409 20.52 -0.29 7.58
N VAL A 410 21.16 -0.45 6.43
CA VAL A 410 22.18 -1.49 6.19
C VAL A 410 23.61 -0.96 6.20
N GLN A 411 23.77 0.31 6.56
CA GLN A 411 25.10 0.89 6.78
C GLN A 411 25.86 0.08 7.84
N GLY A 412 27.03 -0.45 7.45
CA GLY A 412 27.88 -1.28 8.31
C GLY A 412 27.43 -2.73 8.46
N ILE A 413 26.45 -3.19 7.68
CA ILE A 413 26.18 -4.62 7.49
C ILE A 413 27.10 -5.13 6.39
N GLU A 414 27.76 -6.25 6.65
CA GLU A 414 28.54 -6.97 5.62
C GLU A 414 27.59 -7.71 4.67
N PRO A 415 27.79 -7.61 3.34
CA PRO A 415 26.99 -8.35 2.38
C PRO A 415 27.25 -9.86 2.48
N ASN A 416 26.27 -10.65 2.03
CA ASN A 416 26.45 -12.08 1.87
C ASN A 416 27.39 -12.39 0.68
N ARG A 417 27.55 -13.68 0.36
CA ARG A 417 28.39 -14.14 -0.76
C ARG A 417 27.97 -13.60 -2.13
N ASP A 418 26.68 -13.29 -2.30
CA ASP A 418 26.10 -12.81 -3.55
C ASP A 418 26.11 -11.27 -3.64
N GLY A 419 26.59 -10.57 -2.60
CA GLY A 419 26.64 -9.11 -2.53
C GLY A 419 25.40 -8.46 -1.90
N ASP A 420 24.43 -9.25 -1.48
CA ASP A 420 23.16 -8.80 -0.92
C ASP A 420 23.25 -8.45 0.57
N LEU A 421 22.52 -7.42 0.98
CA LEU A 421 22.50 -6.93 2.35
C LEU A 421 21.23 -7.38 3.09
N TYR A 422 21.40 -8.07 4.22
CA TYR A 422 20.29 -8.58 5.02
C TYR A 422 20.36 -8.11 6.47
N VAL A 423 19.22 -7.66 7.01
CA VAL A 423 19.07 -7.43 8.45
C VAL A 423 18.69 -8.74 9.13
N GLN A 424 19.38 -9.13 10.19
CA GLN A 424 19.07 -10.33 10.96
C GLN A 424 18.18 -10.03 12.17
N TYR A 425 17.29 -10.97 12.50
CA TYR A 425 16.29 -10.84 13.55
C TYR A 425 16.31 -12.04 14.48
N SER A 426 16.08 -11.76 15.76
CA SER A 426 15.71 -12.75 16.76
C SER A 426 14.19 -12.87 16.79
N VAL A 427 13.68 -14.08 16.96
CA VAL A 427 12.24 -14.31 17.09
C VAL A 427 11.85 -14.42 18.56
N TRP A 428 10.88 -13.62 18.97
CA TRP A 428 10.32 -13.58 20.32
C TRP A 428 8.88 -14.06 20.29
N LYS A 429 8.46 -14.86 21.28
CA LYS A 429 7.15 -15.54 21.30
C LYS A 429 6.35 -15.19 22.54
N LYS A 430 5.05 -14.93 22.37
CA LYS A 430 4.05 -14.80 23.42
C LYS A 430 2.88 -15.73 23.12
N ARG A 431 2.55 -16.60 24.08
CA ARG A 431 1.34 -17.42 24.00
C ARG A 431 0.13 -16.62 24.49
N VAL A 432 -0.98 -16.73 23.77
CA VAL A 432 -2.27 -16.12 24.11
C VAL A 432 -3.31 -17.22 24.10
N ASP A 433 -3.94 -17.49 25.25
CA ASP A 433 -4.79 -18.67 25.42
C ASP A 433 -6.25 -18.47 24.96
N VAL A 434 -6.69 -17.22 24.76
CA VAL A 434 -8.06 -16.89 24.35
C VAL A 434 -8.08 -15.72 23.37
N ALA A 435 -9.19 -15.56 22.65
CA ALA A 435 -9.42 -14.37 21.83
C ALA A 435 -9.27 -13.08 22.67
N GLY A 436 -8.66 -12.05 22.09
CA GLY A 436 -8.34 -10.83 22.81
C GLY A 436 -7.40 -9.91 22.06
N SER A 437 -7.05 -8.80 22.70
CA SER A 437 -6.14 -7.81 22.13
C SER A 437 -4.73 -7.98 22.71
N VAL A 438 -3.73 -8.00 21.83
CA VAL A 438 -2.30 -7.98 22.19
C VAL A 438 -1.71 -6.64 21.78
N LYS A 439 -1.13 -5.93 22.74
CA LYS A 439 -0.45 -4.66 22.48
C LYS A 439 1.05 -4.87 22.27
N LEU A 440 1.57 -4.30 21.19
CA LEU A 440 2.99 -4.19 20.90
C LEU A 440 3.42 -2.73 21.06
N GLY A 441 4.57 -2.52 21.67
CA GLY A 441 5.14 -1.19 21.86
C GLY A 441 6.02 -0.75 20.70
N PRO A 442 6.78 0.35 20.87
CA PRO A 442 7.69 0.84 19.85
C PRO A 442 8.87 -0.14 19.65
N PRO A 443 9.44 -0.23 18.43
CA PRO A 443 10.59 -1.08 18.14
C PRO A 443 11.88 -0.62 18.83
N GLN A 444 11.89 0.58 19.40
CA GLN A 444 13.05 1.21 20.02
C GLN A 444 12.99 1.21 21.54
N THR A 445 14.15 1.03 22.16
CA THR A 445 14.43 1.43 23.54
C THR A 445 14.84 2.90 23.63
N ASP A 446 14.54 3.55 24.75
CA ASP A 446 15.03 4.90 25.05
C ASP A 446 16.55 4.98 24.92
N GLY A 447 17.02 5.98 24.16
CA GLY A 447 18.44 6.23 23.93
C GLY A 447 19.10 5.36 22.86
N ASP A 448 18.36 4.49 22.16
CA ASP A 448 18.87 3.77 21.00
C ASP A 448 19.24 4.75 19.87
N ARG A 449 20.47 4.63 19.34
CA ARG A 449 21.03 5.52 18.31
C ARG A 449 21.25 4.76 17.01
N GLY A 450 20.92 5.38 15.87
CA GLY A 450 21.14 4.83 14.53
C GLY A 450 19.90 4.17 13.92
N ASN A 451 20.05 3.69 12.68
CA ASN A 451 18.94 3.16 11.88
C ASN A 451 18.58 1.73 12.30
N LYS A 452 17.29 1.48 12.51
CA LYS A 452 16.75 0.21 12.99
C LYS A 452 15.66 -0.30 12.06
N ALA A 453 15.44 -1.60 12.05
CA ALA A 453 14.32 -2.14 11.31
C ALA A 453 13.03 -1.92 12.12
N MET A 454 11.91 -1.82 11.41
CA MET A 454 10.62 -2.08 12.06
C MET A 454 10.56 -3.59 12.36
N TYR A 455 10.01 -4.00 13.50
CA TYR A 455 9.90 -5.42 13.78
C TYR A 455 8.88 -6.07 12.84
N GLY A 456 9.09 -7.35 12.53
CA GLY A 456 8.06 -8.18 11.90
C GLY A 456 7.09 -8.74 12.93
N ILE A 457 5.88 -9.10 12.48
CA ILE A 457 4.84 -9.69 13.32
C ILE A 457 4.29 -10.92 12.60
N ALA A 458 4.25 -12.05 13.30
CA ALA A 458 3.56 -13.25 12.83
C ALA A 458 2.65 -13.83 13.92
N VAL A 459 1.53 -14.44 13.55
CA VAL A 459 0.55 -15.01 14.48
C VAL A 459 0.12 -16.39 14.03
N LYS A 460 0.39 -17.41 14.85
CA LYS A 460 0.02 -18.80 14.56
C LYS A 460 -1.11 -19.24 15.48
N GLY A 461 -2.28 -19.56 14.91
CA GLY A 461 -3.38 -20.15 15.66
C GLY A 461 -2.99 -21.47 16.33
N ILE A 462 -3.42 -21.65 17.58
CA ILE A 462 -3.23 -22.90 18.33
C ILE A 462 -4.51 -23.71 18.14
N SER A 463 -4.43 -24.81 17.39
CA SER A 463 -5.54 -25.76 17.29
C SER A 463 -5.82 -26.36 18.67
N LYS A 464 -7.09 -26.44 19.08
CA LYS A 464 -7.48 -27.27 20.23
C LYS A 464 -7.18 -28.71 19.85
N GLN A 465 -6.24 -29.34 20.56
CA GLN A 465 -6.01 -30.78 20.49
C GLN A 465 -7.20 -31.54 21.06
#